data_AF-A0A413V4H8-F1
#
_entry.id   AF-A0A413V4H8-F1
#
_cell.length_a   1.000
_cell.length_b   1.000
_cell.length_c   1.000
_cell.angle_alpha   90.00
_cell.angle_beta   90.00
_cell.angle_gamma   90.00
#
_symmetry.space_group_name_H-M   'P 1'
#
loop_
_entity.id
_entity.type
_entity.pdbx_description
1 polymer ?
#
loop_
_entity_poly.entity_id
_entity_poly.type
_entity_poly.pdbx_seq_one_letter_code
_entity_poly.pdbx_strand_id
1 'polypeptide(L)'
;MSYSVCAYLIEADKVRSVYGACDNQLINQLKVALKQELDCLNDSFSNSLNTDKDAYAVLADIVNGKIRYPEIAFMYGYVYEKICNHYGTQIYCAENLWQLDSQSTFIPIPLSSDFPYIISIPVSELESKRTEYTSLKEGNGIGDYDYEQEMDDLNFIFDEAFEAQKDLVIMVY
;
A
#
# COMPACT_ATOMS: atom_id res chain seq x y z
N MET A 1 17.08 4.01 -12.39
CA MET A 1 15.69 3.72 -12.00
C MET A 1 15.44 4.60 -10.79
N SER A 2 14.47 5.50 -10.84
CA SER A 2 14.05 6.22 -9.63
C SER A 2 13.03 5.36 -8.91
N TYR A 3 13.20 5.23 -7.60
CA TYR A 3 12.21 4.65 -6.71
C TYR A 3 11.27 5.75 -6.25
N SER A 4 10.08 5.38 -5.82
CA SER A 4 9.16 6.36 -5.23
C SER A 4 8.50 5.83 -3.97
N VAL A 5 8.22 6.76 -3.06
CA VAL A 5 7.46 6.50 -1.84
C VAL A 5 6.15 7.26 -1.93
N CYS A 6 5.03 6.58 -1.73
CA CYS A 6 3.72 7.21 -1.63
C CYS A 6 3.02 6.78 -0.34
N ALA A 7 2.34 7.72 0.32
CA ALA A 7 1.71 7.51 1.62
C ALA A 7 0.22 7.86 1.59
N TYR A 8 -0.57 7.05 2.29
CA TYR A 8 -2.02 7.09 2.29
C TYR A 8 -2.56 7.13 3.71
N LEU A 9 -3.46 8.06 3.98
CA LEU A 9 -4.30 8.04 5.17
C LEU A 9 -5.55 7.25 4.90
N ILE A 10 -5.82 6.23 5.71
CA ILE A 10 -6.89 5.28 5.47
C ILE A 10 -7.67 4.97 6.74
N GLU A 11 -8.85 4.36 6.59
CA GLU A 11 -9.58 3.72 7.68
C GLU A 11 -9.34 2.20 7.61
N ALA A 12 -8.46 1.65 8.44
CA ALA A 12 -8.04 0.25 8.36
C ALA A 12 -9.23 -0.71 8.49
N ASP A 13 -10.25 -0.37 9.27
CA ASP A 13 -11.45 -1.19 9.41
C ASP A 13 -12.24 -1.30 8.10
N LYS A 14 -12.29 -0.24 7.28
CA LYS A 14 -12.90 -0.32 5.95
C LYS A 14 -12.10 -1.21 5.02
N VAL A 15 -10.77 -1.08 5.02
CA VAL A 15 -9.89 -1.96 4.22
C VAL A 15 -10.01 -3.41 4.66
N ARG A 16 -10.00 -3.68 5.98
CA ARG A 16 -10.23 -5.01 6.56
C ARG A 16 -11.58 -5.60 6.16
N SER A 17 -12.62 -4.77 6.12
CA SER A 17 -13.97 -5.22 5.76
C SER A 17 -14.09 -5.74 4.33
N VAL A 18 -13.16 -5.37 3.45
CA VAL A 18 -13.12 -5.89 2.07
C VAL A 18 -12.69 -7.36 2.07
N TYR A 19 -11.68 -7.71 2.88
CA TYR A 19 -11.07 -9.03 2.81
C TYR A 19 -12.01 -10.11 3.34
N GLY A 20 -12.30 -11.11 2.51
CA GLY A 20 -13.15 -12.23 2.90
C GLY A 20 -14.65 -11.89 3.04
N ALA A 21 -15.09 -10.71 2.60
CA ALA A 21 -16.49 -10.32 2.59
C ALA A 21 -17.38 -11.29 1.79
N CYS A 22 -16.81 -11.97 0.79
CA CYS A 22 -17.51 -12.89 -0.12
C CYS A 22 -18.75 -12.26 -0.78
N ASP A 23 -18.71 -10.93 -1.01
CA ASP A 23 -19.84 -10.15 -1.53
C ASP A 23 -19.63 -9.77 -3.00
N ASN A 24 -20.43 -10.39 -3.88
CA ASN A 24 -20.42 -10.09 -5.32
C ASN A 24 -20.86 -8.66 -5.65
N GLN A 25 -21.72 -8.05 -4.84
CA GLN A 25 -22.11 -6.66 -5.02
C GLN A 25 -20.92 -5.73 -4.75
N LEU A 26 -20.19 -5.97 -3.65
CA LEU A 26 -18.96 -5.24 -3.33
C LEU A 26 -17.90 -5.41 -4.43
N ILE A 27 -17.70 -6.62 -4.94
CA ILE A 27 -16.78 -6.88 -6.07
C ILE A 27 -17.17 -5.98 -7.26
N ASN A 28 -18.44 -5.99 -7.67
CA ASN A 28 -18.89 -5.21 -8.82
C ASN A 28 -18.74 -3.70 -8.59
N GLN A 29 -19.04 -3.22 -7.38
CA GLN A 29 -18.87 -1.81 -7.01
C GLN A 29 -17.40 -1.40 -7.09
N LEU A 30 -16.49 -2.16 -6.48
CA LEU A 30 -15.05 -1.88 -6.51
C LEU A 30 -14.48 -1.98 -7.92
N LYS A 31 -14.91 -2.96 -8.73
CA LYS A 31 -14.50 -3.08 -10.14
C LYS A 31 -14.86 -1.86 -10.96
N VAL A 32 -16.03 -1.26 -10.71
CA VAL A 32 -16.46 -0.03 -11.40
C VAL A 32 -15.67 1.17 -10.87
N ALA A 33 -15.55 1.31 -9.54
CA ALA A 33 -14.86 2.43 -8.92
C ALA A 33 -13.37 2.48 -9.27
N LEU A 34 -12.70 1.34 -9.31
CA LEU A 34 -11.26 1.21 -9.56
C LEU A 34 -10.93 0.90 -11.02
N LYS A 35 -11.92 0.94 -11.93
CA LYS A 35 -11.76 0.46 -13.30
C LYS A 35 -10.51 1.00 -13.98
N GLN A 36 -10.33 2.32 -13.97
CA GLN A 36 -9.22 2.98 -14.64
C GLN A 36 -7.88 2.52 -14.07
N GLU A 37 -7.77 2.42 -12.74
CA GLU A 37 -6.53 2.03 -12.06
C GLU A 37 -6.20 0.55 -12.30
N LEU A 38 -7.21 -0.33 -12.28
CA LEU A 38 -7.03 -1.75 -12.58
C LEU A 38 -6.65 -1.99 -14.04
N ASP A 39 -7.26 -1.26 -14.97
CA ASP A 39 -6.90 -1.31 -16.39
C ASP A 39 -5.44 -0.86 -16.58
N CYS A 40 -5.03 0.24 -15.94
CA CYS A 40 -3.63 0.69 -15.98
C CYS A 40 -2.65 -0.37 -15.45
N LEU A 41 -2.96 -1.03 -14.33
CA LEU A 41 -2.13 -2.12 -13.80
C LEU A 41 -2.02 -3.28 -14.79
N ASN A 42 -3.13 -3.68 -15.40
CA ASN A 42 -3.13 -4.76 -16.39
C ASN A 42 -2.29 -4.40 -17.63
N ASP A 43 -2.37 -3.16 -18.09
CA ASP A 43 -1.58 -2.68 -19.24
C ASP A 43 -0.09 -2.67 -18.91
N SER A 44 0.29 -2.14 -17.73
CA SER A 44 1.68 -2.08 -17.26
C SER A 44 2.33 -3.45 -17.11
N PHE A 45 1.57 -4.45 -16.67
CA PHE A 45 2.08 -5.81 -16.42
C PHE A 45 1.62 -6.82 -17.47
N SER A 46 1.13 -6.38 -18.62
CA SER A 46 0.58 -7.25 -19.69
C SER A 46 1.50 -8.40 -20.11
N ASN A 47 2.83 -8.22 -20.04
CA ASN A 47 3.82 -9.26 -20.35
C ASN A 47 3.98 -10.33 -19.26
N SER A 48 3.52 -10.04 -18.04
CA SER A 48 3.66 -10.89 -16.84
C SER A 48 2.33 -11.53 -16.42
N LEU A 49 1.20 -11.09 -16.98
CA LEU A 49 -0.15 -11.54 -16.63
C LEU A 49 -0.77 -12.43 -17.72
N ASN A 50 -1.79 -13.19 -17.34
CA ASN A 50 -2.71 -13.85 -18.26
C ASN A 50 -4.16 -13.54 -17.84
N THR A 51 -5.15 -13.97 -18.63
CA THR A 51 -6.58 -13.66 -18.40
C THR A 51 -7.10 -14.09 -17.02
N ASP A 52 -6.47 -15.07 -16.37
CA ASP A 52 -6.89 -15.56 -15.06
C ASP A 52 -6.11 -14.93 -13.90
N LYS A 53 -5.09 -14.13 -14.19
CA LYS A 53 -4.12 -13.55 -13.24
C LYS A 53 -4.11 -12.02 -13.23
N ASP A 54 -5.14 -11.39 -13.79
CA ASP A 54 -5.21 -9.94 -13.90
C ASP A 54 -5.58 -9.23 -12.57
N ALA A 55 -5.49 -7.90 -12.56
CA ALA A 55 -5.82 -7.08 -11.40
C ALA A 55 -7.30 -7.26 -10.95
N TYR A 56 -8.21 -7.57 -11.88
CA TYR A 56 -9.62 -7.83 -11.55
C TYR A 56 -9.82 -9.16 -10.84
N ALA A 57 -9.06 -10.18 -11.23
CA ALA A 57 -9.02 -11.49 -10.59
C ALA A 57 -8.42 -11.39 -9.18
N VAL A 58 -7.37 -10.59 -9.01
CA VAL A 58 -6.75 -10.31 -7.72
C VAL A 58 -7.68 -9.52 -6.79
N LEU A 59 -8.40 -8.51 -7.31
CA LEU A 59 -9.42 -7.80 -6.53
C LEU A 59 -10.51 -8.77 -6.05
N ALA A 60 -11.01 -9.63 -6.94
CA ALA A 60 -12.00 -10.64 -6.56
C ALA A 60 -11.44 -11.62 -5.52
N ASP A 61 -10.17 -11.97 -5.60
CA ASP A 61 -9.50 -12.83 -4.62
C ASP A 61 -9.44 -12.20 -3.24
N ILE A 62 -9.02 -10.95 -3.16
CA ILE A 62 -9.01 -10.19 -1.91
C ILE A 62 -10.42 -10.16 -1.30
N VAL A 63 -11.44 -9.78 -2.08
CA VAL A 63 -12.82 -9.72 -1.57
C VAL A 63 -13.35 -11.09 -1.12
N ASN A 64 -12.93 -12.16 -1.78
CA ASN A 64 -13.31 -13.53 -1.40
C ASN A 64 -12.41 -14.14 -0.32
N GLY A 65 -11.39 -13.42 0.17
CA GLY A 65 -10.44 -13.92 1.17
C GLY A 65 -9.58 -15.08 0.66
N LYS A 66 -9.26 -15.07 -0.64
CA LYS A 66 -8.50 -16.13 -1.31
C LYS A 66 -7.17 -15.59 -1.82
N ILE A 67 -6.17 -16.45 -1.85
CA ILE A 67 -4.89 -16.20 -2.50
C ILE A 67 -4.69 -17.35 -3.48
N ARG A 68 -5.16 -17.19 -4.73
CA ARG A 68 -5.00 -18.24 -5.76
C ARG A 68 -3.61 -18.25 -6.37
N TYR A 69 -2.99 -17.08 -6.48
CA TYR A 69 -1.74 -16.90 -7.23
C TYR A 69 -0.68 -16.16 -6.38
N PRO A 70 -0.13 -16.79 -5.34
CA PRO A 70 0.90 -16.15 -4.51
C PRO A 70 2.16 -15.75 -5.30
N GLU A 71 2.42 -16.35 -6.47
CA GLU A 71 3.54 -16.01 -7.33
C GLU A 71 3.44 -14.62 -7.99
N ILE A 72 2.26 -14.01 -8.01
CA ILE A 72 2.06 -12.62 -8.46
C ILE A 72 1.83 -11.67 -7.27
N ALA A 73 2.58 -11.88 -6.18
CA ALA A 73 2.47 -11.09 -4.95
C ALA A 73 2.51 -9.57 -5.21
N PHE A 74 3.32 -9.11 -6.18
CA PHE A 74 3.37 -7.71 -6.61
C PHE A 74 1.98 -7.17 -6.98
N MET A 75 1.17 -7.94 -7.73
CA MET A 75 -0.17 -7.54 -8.14
C MET A 75 -1.13 -7.46 -6.97
N TYR A 76 -1.02 -8.35 -5.98
CA TYR A 76 -1.78 -8.23 -4.73
C TYR A 76 -1.43 -6.93 -3.99
N GLY A 77 -0.15 -6.56 -3.95
CA GLY A 77 0.30 -5.29 -3.39
C GLY A 77 -0.26 -4.06 -4.10
N TYR A 78 -0.21 -4.03 -5.44
CA TYR A 78 -0.78 -2.93 -6.22
C TYR A 78 -2.30 -2.83 -6.11
N VAL A 79 -3.03 -3.94 -6.10
CA VAL A 79 -4.49 -3.92 -5.91
C VAL A 79 -4.84 -3.50 -4.48
N TYR A 80 -4.07 -3.93 -3.48
CA TYR A 80 -4.22 -3.46 -2.10
C TYR A 80 -4.07 -1.95 -1.98
N GLU A 81 -3.06 -1.36 -2.62
CA GLU A 81 -2.91 0.09 -2.70
C GLU A 81 -4.16 0.78 -3.26
N LYS A 82 -4.75 0.24 -4.34
CA LYS A 82 -5.94 0.85 -4.96
C LYS A 82 -7.15 0.78 -4.02
N ILE A 83 -7.28 -0.30 -3.26
CA ILE A 83 -8.28 -0.42 -2.19
C ILE A 83 -8.01 0.59 -1.07
N CYS A 84 -6.76 0.74 -0.63
CA CYS A 84 -6.37 1.72 0.39
C CYS A 84 -6.69 3.15 -0.06
N ASN A 85 -6.35 3.51 -1.30
CA ASN A 85 -6.66 4.82 -1.85
C ASN A 85 -8.18 5.04 -2.00
N HIS A 86 -8.95 4.00 -2.35
CA HIS A 86 -10.42 4.09 -2.42
C HIS A 86 -11.07 4.42 -1.07
N TYR A 87 -10.57 3.84 0.02
CA TYR A 87 -11.07 4.07 1.39
C TYR A 87 -10.26 5.12 2.16
N GLY A 88 -9.42 5.85 1.46
CA GLY A 88 -8.47 6.77 2.07
C GLY A 88 -8.15 7.92 1.15
N THR A 89 -6.96 8.48 1.33
CA THR A 89 -6.46 9.58 0.51
C THR A 89 -4.94 9.52 0.49
N GLN A 90 -4.35 9.59 -0.71
CA GLN A 90 -2.92 9.79 -0.87
C GLN A 90 -2.55 11.21 -0.40
N ILE A 91 -1.61 11.30 0.54
CA ILE A 91 -1.14 12.58 1.10
C ILE A 91 0.29 12.93 0.69
N TYR A 92 1.04 11.94 0.20
CA TYR A 92 2.43 12.11 -0.19
C TYR A 92 2.79 11.16 -1.33
N CYS A 93 3.62 11.61 -2.27
CA CYS A 93 4.21 10.78 -3.32
C CYS A 93 5.41 11.51 -3.93
N ALA A 94 6.62 11.00 -3.71
CA ALA A 94 7.86 11.61 -4.18
C ALA A 94 8.90 10.55 -4.55
N GLU A 95 9.93 10.93 -5.31
CA GLU A 95 11.07 10.07 -5.59
C GLU A 95 11.88 9.88 -4.30
N ASN A 96 11.86 8.66 -3.76
CA ASN A 96 12.52 8.28 -2.52
C ASN A 96 12.61 6.75 -2.45
N LEU A 97 13.46 6.22 -1.56
CA LEU A 97 13.58 4.79 -1.29
C LEU A 97 13.62 4.56 0.22
N TRP A 98 12.48 4.20 0.81
CA TRP A 98 12.37 3.95 2.24
C TRP A 98 12.25 2.47 2.56
N GLN A 99 12.95 2.01 3.59
CA GLN A 99 12.89 0.65 4.14
C GLN A 99 12.84 0.72 5.66
N LEU A 100 11.81 1.40 6.17
CA LEU A 100 11.71 1.81 7.58
C LEU A 100 11.45 0.63 8.54
N ASP A 101 10.72 -0.38 8.07
CA ASP A 101 10.31 -1.54 8.88
C ASP A 101 9.96 -2.71 7.96
N SER A 102 9.84 -3.92 8.50
CA SER A 102 9.35 -5.12 7.81
C SER A 102 8.00 -4.88 7.15
N GLN A 103 7.77 -5.54 6.02
CA GLN A 103 6.51 -5.39 5.29
C GLN A 103 5.30 -5.83 6.12
N SER A 104 4.25 -5.01 6.07
CA SER A 104 3.00 -5.24 6.80
C SER A 104 1.80 -4.70 6.04
N THR A 105 0.65 -5.37 6.19
CA THR A 105 -0.61 -5.06 5.53
C THR A 105 -1.77 -5.20 6.51
N PHE A 106 -2.85 -4.45 6.30
CA PHE A 106 -4.05 -4.58 7.15
C PHE A 106 -4.88 -5.83 6.85
N ILE A 107 -4.62 -6.50 5.72
CA ILE A 107 -5.30 -7.71 5.27
C ILE A 107 -4.28 -8.76 4.84
N PRO A 108 -4.55 -10.07 4.98
CA PRO A 108 -3.56 -11.10 4.67
C PRO A 108 -3.46 -11.33 3.17
N ILE A 109 -2.57 -10.57 2.53
CA ILE A 109 -2.14 -10.73 1.14
C ILE A 109 -0.68 -11.22 1.05
N PRO A 110 -0.27 -11.90 -0.03
CA PRO A 110 1.14 -12.24 -0.23
C PRO A 110 1.96 -10.95 -0.40
N LEU A 111 3.15 -10.93 0.20
CA LEU A 111 4.08 -9.80 0.15
C LEU A 111 5.16 -10.05 -0.91
N SER A 112 5.44 -9.04 -1.73
CA SER A 112 6.43 -9.13 -2.80
C SER A 112 7.84 -8.97 -2.22
N SER A 113 8.82 -9.75 -2.69
CA SER A 113 10.23 -9.52 -2.35
C SER A 113 10.90 -8.47 -3.23
N ASP A 114 10.17 -7.94 -4.22
CA ASP A 114 10.60 -6.88 -5.12
C ASP A 114 9.77 -5.64 -4.80
N PHE A 115 8.82 -5.26 -5.66
CA PHE A 115 7.88 -4.16 -5.41
C PHE A 115 6.42 -4.61 -5.56
N PRO A 116 5.46 -3.87 -4.97
CA PRO A 116 5.70 -2.79 -4.02
C PRO A 116 6.09 -3.30 -2.62
N TYR A 117 6.89 -2.52 -1.91
CA TYR A 117 7.16 -2.70 -0.48
C TYR A 117 6.10 -1.94 0.33
N ILE A 118 5.48 -2.60 1.31
CA ILE A 118 4.30 -2.08 1.99
C ILE A 118 4.51 -2.04 3.50
N ILE A 119 4.27 -0.89 4.12
CA ILE A 119 4.25 -0.73 5.58
C ILE A 119 2.88 -0.16 5.97
N SER A 120 2.10 -0.93 6.73
CA SER A 120 0.78 -0.52 7.24
C SER A 120 0.85 -0.32 8.75
N ILE A 121 0.56 0.89 9.20
CA ILE A 121 0.72 1.33 10.58
C ILE A 121 -0.66 1.72 11.14
N PRO A 122 -1.20 0.97 12.10
CA PRO A 122 -2.46 1.35 12.72
C PRO A 122 -2.29 2.62 13.55
N VAL A 123 -3.38 3.39 13.71
CA VAL A 123 -3.39 4.64 14.48
C VAL A 123 -2.82 4.45 15.90
N SER A 124 -3.04 3.28 16.51
CA SER A 124 -2.54 2.93 17.84
C SER A 124 -1.01 2.79 17.94
N GLU A 125 -0.33 2.63 16.81
CA GLU A 125 1.13 2.42 16.75
C GLU A 125 1.88 3.63 16.18
N LEU A 126 1.18 4.67 15.69
CA LEU A 126 1.81 5.85 15.08
C LEU A 126 2.88 6.49 15.97
N GLU A 127 2.64 6.61 17.27
CA GLU A 127 3.59 7.25 18.21
C GLU A 127 4.86 6.42 18.39
N SER A 128 4.69 5.11 18.57
CA SER A 128 5.82 4.19 18.66
C SER A 128 6.62 4.18 17.37
N LYS A 129 5.95 4.10 16.22
CA LYS A 129 6.60 4.04 14.90
C LYS A 129 7.28 5.35 14.51
N ARG A 130 6.67 6.50 14.81
CA ARG A 130 7.33 7.80 14.62
C ARG A 130 8.62 7.88 15.42
N THR A 131 8.58 7.48 16.69
CA THR A 131 9.77 7.50 17.57
C THR A 131 10.86 6.57 17.06
N GLU A 132 10.49 5.38 16.59
CA GLU A 132 11.41 4.41 16.00
C GLU A 132 12.07 4.98 14.74
N TYR A 133 11.28 5.48 13.79
CA TYR A 133 11.79 5.91 12.49
C TYR A 133 12.56 7.24 12.55
N THR A 134 12.13 8.18 13.40
CA THR A 134 12.88 9.43 13.62
C THR A 134 14.21 9.23 14.35
N SER A 135 14.41 8.05 14.95
CA SER A 135 15.70 7.66 15.56
C SER A 135 16.65 6.96 14.59
N LEU A 136 16.20 6.62 13.37
CA LEU A 136 17.04 6.04 12.35
C LEU A 136 18.15 7.01 11.96
N LYS A 137 19.30 6.45 11.59
CA LYS A 137 20.44 7.22 11.07
C LYS A 137 20.39 7.17 9.55
N GLU A 138 20.95 8.19 8.91
CA GLU A 138 21.19 8.22 7.46
C GLU A 138 21.79 6.89 6.96
N GLY A 139 21.20 6.36 5.88
CA GLY A 139 21.58 5.10 5.25
C GLY A 139 21.00 3.85 5.93
N ASN A 140 20.23 3.98 7.01
CA ASN A 140 19.50 2.86 7.63
C ASN A 140 18.02 2.91 7.23
N GLY A 141 17.74 2.65 5.96
CA GLY A 141 16.37 2.61 5.42
C GLY A 141 15.72 3.97 5.16
N ILE A 142 16.46 5.06 5.36
CA ILE A 142 16.10 6.45 5.01
C ILE A 142 17.37 7.27 4.77
N GLY A 143 17.28 8.28 3.92
CA GLY A 143 18.40 9.16 3.56
C GLY A 143 19.26 8.63 2.42
N ASP A 144 18.68 7.83 1.51
CA ASP A 144 19.37 7.38 0.30
C ASP A 144 19.54 8.50 -0.73
N TYR A 145 18.69 9.53 -0.67
CA TYR A 145 18.73 10.72 -1.52
C TYR A 145 19.15 11.96 -0.74
N ASP A 146 18.36 12.33 0.28
CA ASP A 146 18.61 13.48 1.15
C ASP A 146 17.99 13.21 2.52
N TYR A 147 18.83 12.88 3.50
CA TYR A 147 18.36 12.51 4.83
C TYR A 147 17.55 13.60 5.53
N GLU A 148 17.92 14.87 5.39
CA GLU A 148 17.20 15.95 6.07
C GLU A 148 15.82 16.13 5.44
N GLN A 149 15.75 16.18 4.11
CA GLN A 149 14.48 16.29 3.40
C GLN A 149 13.58 15.07 3.61
N GLU A 150 14.13 13.86 3.54
CA GLU A 150 13.38 12.62 3.75
C GLU A 150 12.84 12.53 5.18
N MET A 151 13.60 13.01 6.18
CA MET A 151 13.14 13.06 7.56
C MET A 151 12.03 14.09 7.77
N ASP A 152 12.11 15.25 7.11
CA ASP A 152 11.04 16.26 7.12
C ASP A 152 9.76 15.70 6.46
N ASP A 153 9.90 15.02 5.32
CA ASP A 153 8.80 14.37 4.61
C ASP A 153 8.16 13.25 5.46
N LEU A 154 8.98 12.44 6.13
CA LEU A 154 8.52 11.41 7.05
C LEU A 154 7.72 12.04 8.20
N ASN A 155 8.25 13.10 8.83
CA ASN A 155 7.56 13.80 9.91
C ASN A 155 6.23 14.40 9.44
N PHE A 156 6.20 15.00 8.26
CA PHE A 156 4.97 15.52 7.64
C PHE A 156 3.90 14.43 7.51
N ILE A 157 4.25 13.25 6.98
CA ILE A 157 3.30 12.14 6.79
C ILE A 157 2.73 11.66 8.14
N PHE A 158 3.57 11.58 9.17
CA PHE A 158 3.11 11.20 10.51
C PHE A 158 2.24 12.28 11.16
N ASP A 159 2.60 13.56 11.01
CA ASP A 159 1.80 14.68 11.53
C ASP A 159 0.40 14.68 10.91
N GLU A 160 0.28 14.52 9.59
CA GLU A 160 -1.01 14.39 8.91
C GLU A 160 -1.82 13.18 9.42
N ALA A 161 -1.17 12.04 9.67
CA ALA A 161 -1.84 10.86 10.22
C ALA A 161 -2.36 11.09 11.66
N PHE A 162 -1.58 11.77 12.50
CA PHE A 162 -1.98 12.13 13.86
C PHE A 162 -3.13 13.15 13.87
N GLU A 163 -3.03 14.20 13.07
CA GLU A 163 -4.06 15.24 13.00
C GLU A 163 -5.39 14.67 12.49
N ALA A 164 -5.33 13.80 11.48
CA ALA A 164 -6.51 13.14 10.93
C ALA A 164 -7.04 12.00 11.81
N GLN A 165 -6.26 11.51 12.78
CA GLN A 165 -6.54 10.29 13.56
C GLN A 165 -6.85 9.09 12.65
N LYS A 166 -6.03 8.90 11.62
CA LYS A 166 -6.20 7.84 10.60
C LYS A 166 -5.02 6.88 10.60
N ASP A 167 -5.27 5.67 10.12
CA ASP A 167 -4.22 4.69 9.89
C ASP A 167 -3.36 5.11 8.68
N LEU A 168 -2.10 4.68 8.66
CA LEU A 168 -1.13 5.08 7.64
C LEU A 168 -0.67 3.87 6.84
N VAL A 169 -0.62 4.00 5.51
CA VAL A 169 0.03 3.03 4.62
C VAL A 169 1.12 3.75 3.84
N ILE A 170 2.34 3.23 3.89
CA ILE A 170 3.48 3.67 3.10
C ILE A 170 3.77 2.59 2.06
N MET A 171 3.83 3.00 0.80
CA MET A 171 4.12 2.17 -0.36
C MET A 171 5.43 2.63 -0.97
N VAL A 172 6.32 1.70 -1.30
CA VAL A 172 7.58 1.99 -2.00
C VAL A 172 7.62 1.19 -3.30
N TYR A 173 8.06 1.81 -4.39
CA TYR A 173 8.11 1.27 -5.76
C TYR A 173 9.49 1.39 -6.36
#